data_AF-A0A2R5FZ31-F1
#
_entry.id   AF-A0A2R5FZ31-F1
#
_cell.length_a   1.000
_cell.length_b   1.000
_cell.length_c   1.000
_cell.angle_alpha   90.00
_cell.angle_beta   90.00
_cell.angle_gamma   90.00
#
_symmetry.space_group_name_H-M   'P 1'
#
loop_
_entity.id
_entity.type
_entity.pdbx_description
1 polymer ?
#
loop_
_entity_poly.entity_id
_entity_poly.type
_entity_poly.pdbx_seq_one_letter_code
_entity_poly.pdbx_strand_id
1 'polypeptide(L)'
;MAYQFSLSRYYITPDHDEKLEAFSNASGDSRQMLIMQYTRGWLGRNRPYYTQLAVLDLQKREIAPSLWANIVLEQGFKGLPPYTSPILEHEIPKDPLAHIVLPDDVIEKQSNYFPLTRQNYLLLRTAIHFDGSSATKFISKIIHEQLCRNWDSLYASQVDAETNDDWLKGEL
;
A
#
# COMPACT_ATOMS: atom_id res chain seq x y z
N MET A 1 -8.30 6.09 16.85
CA MET A 1 -9.35 6.06 15.82
C MET A 1 -8.80 5.45 14.54
N ALA A 2 -9.46 4.42 14.02
CA ALA A 2 -9.12 3.78 12.74
C ALA A 2 -10.02 4.34 11.63
N TYR A 3 -9.47 4.51 10.44
CA TYR A 3 -10.16 5.00 9.24
C TYR A 3 -10.26 3.86 8.24
N GLN A 4 -11.45 3.63 7.70
CA GLN A 4 -11.67 2.60 6.69
C GLN A 4 -11.22 3.13 5.32
N PHE A 5 -10.24 2.47 4.72
CA PHE A 5 -9.85 2.72 3.34
C PHE A 5 -10.57 1.72 2.43
N SER A 6 -11.52 2.20 1.64
CA SER A 6 -12.27 1.37 0.69
C SER A 6 -11.40 0.99 -0.51
N LEU A 7 -11.37 -0.30 -0.83
CA LEU A 7 -10.69 -0.87 -1.98
C LEU A 7 -11.56 -1.99 -2.53
N SER A 8 -12.36 -1.70 -3.55
CA SER A 8 -13.28 -2.68 -4.14
C SER A 8 -12.57 -3.83 -4.85
N ARG A 9 -11.42 -3.57 -5.45
CA ARG A 9 -10.65 -4.55 -6.20
C ARG A 9 -9.16 -4.24 -6.25
N TYR A 10 -8.37 -5.27 -6.51
CA TYR A 10 -6.94 -5.21 -6.83
C TYR A 10 -6.61 -6.19 -7.96
N TYR A 11 -5.44 -6.01 -8.55
CA TYR A 11 -4.88 -6.85 -9.61
C TYR A 11 -3.67 -7.60 -9.07
N ILE A 12 -3.54 -8.86 -9.48
CA ILE A 12 -2.47 -9.76 -9.03
C ILE A 12 -2.19 -10.79 -10.14
N THR A 13 -0.94 -11.25 -10.30
CA THR A 13 -0.65 -12.35 -11.23
C THR A 13 -1.15 -13.68 -10.64
N PRO A 14 -1.43 -14.71 -11.46
CA PRO A 14 -1.83 -16.03 -10.96
C PRO A 14 -0.82 -16.63 -9.96
N ASP A 15 0.48 -16.55 -10.25
CA ASP A 15 1.55 -17.00 -9.34
C ASP A 15 1.51 -16.27 -7.98
N HIS A 16 1.37 -14.94 -8.00
CA HIS A 16 1.25 -14.16 -6.76
C HIS A 16 -0.06 -14.44 -6.02
N ASP A 17 -1.13 -14.80 -6.74
CA ASP A 17 -2.40 -15.19 -6.14
C ASP A 17 -2.27 -16.47 -5.33
N GLU A 18 -1.61 -17.49 -5.91
CA GLU A 18 -1.30 -18.76 -5.26
C GLU A 18 -0.38 -18.55 -4.05
N LYS A 19 0.67 -17.75 -4.20
CA LYS A 19 1.59 -17.39 -3.11
C LYS A 19 0.87 -16.70 -1.95
N LEU A 20 0.01 -15.72 -2.26
CA LEU A 20 -0.74 -14.99 -1.25
C LEU A 20 -1.75 -15.92 -0.54
N GLU A 21 -2.37 -16.84 -1.27
CA GLU A 21 -3.28 -17.84 -0.69
C GLU A 21 -2.53 -18.81 0.24
N ALA A 22 -1.40 -19.36 -0.22
CA ALA A 22 -0.57 -20.25 0.57
C ALA A 22 -0.10 -19.58 1.87
N PHE A 23 0.38 -18.34 1.79
CA PHE A 23 0.81 -17.59 2.97
C PHE A 23 -0.36 -17.20 3.89
N SER A 24 -1.55 -16.92 3.33
CA SER A 24 -2.76 -16.68 4.12
C SER A 24 -3.14 -17.91 4.94
N ASN A 25 -3.08 -19.10 4.35
CA ASN A 25 -3.35 -20.36 5.03
C ASN A 25 -2.29 -20.68 6.10
N ALA A 26 -1.01 -20.50 5.79
CA ALA A 26 0.09 -20.77 6.72
C ALA A 26 0.13 -19.80 7.90
N SER A 27 -0.12 -18.50 7.67
CA SER A 27 -0.05 -17.49 8.74
C SER A 27 -1.34 -17.38 9.55
N GLY A 28 -2.46 -17.91 9.04
CA GLY A 28 -3.80 -17.73 9.62
C GLY A 28 -4.38 -16.33 9.42
N ASP A 29 -3.63 -15.41 8.79
CA ASP A 29 -4.12 -14.07 8.45
C ASP A 29 -4.99 -14.14 7.19
N SER A 30 -6.15 -13.49 7.22
CA SER A 30 -6.94 -13.29 6.01
C SER A 30 -6.17 -12.48 4.94
N ARG A 31 -6.46 -12.70 3.66
CA ARG A 31 -5.89 -11.91 2.56
C ARG A 31 -6.05 -10.40 2.74
N GLN A 32 -7.20 -9.96 3.27
CA GLN A 32 -7.47 -8.56 3.57
C GLN A 32 -6.51 -8.02 4.64
N MET A 33 -6.21 -8.82 5.66
CA MET A 33 -5.24 -8.49 6.70
C MET A 33 -3.82 -8.42 6.13
N LEU A 34 -3.44 -9.35 5.25
CA LEU A 34 -2.15 -9.32 4.56
C LEU A 34 -1.99 -8.08 3.67
N ILE A 35 -3.00 -7.74 2.86
CA ILE A 35 -2.99 -6.52 2.03
C ILE A 35 -2.83 -5.26 2.91
N MET A 36 -3.54 -5.21 4.05
CA MET A 36 -3.40 -4.13 5.02
C MET A 36 -1.96 -4.06 5.57
N GLN A 37 -1.37 -5.20 5.96
CA GLN A 37 -0.01 -5.27 6.47
C GLN A 37 1.02 -4.85 5.42
N TYR A 38 0.88 -5.30 4.17
CA TYR A 38 1.75 -4.92 3.06
C TYR A 38 1.69 -3.43 2.80
N THR A 39 0.48 -2.87 2.76
CA THR A 39 0.27 -1.42 2.62
C THR A 39 0.90 -0.65 3.78
N ARG A 40 0.73 -1.10 5.03
CA ARG A 40 1.33 -0.46 6.20
C ARG A 40 2.85 -0.55 6.20
N GLY A 41 3.40 -1.70 5.83
CA GLY A 41 4.84 -1.91 5.70
C GLY A 41 5.45 -1.00 4.65
N TRP A 42 4.79 -0.88 3.49
CA TRP A 42 5.20 0.03 2.42
C TRP A 42 5.20 1.49 2.87
N LEU A 43 4.10 1.96 3.46
CA LEU A 43 3.99 3.32 3.99
C LEU A 43 4.98 3.57 5.14
N GLY A 44 5.29 2.55 5.94
CA GLY A 44 6.29 2.61 7.00
C GLY A 44 7.69 2.86 6.43
N ARG A 45 8.11 2.05 5.46
CA ARG A 45 9.43 2.17 4.81
C ARG A 45 9.60 3.50 4.07
N ASN A 46 8.56 3.94 3.38
CA ASN A 46 8.58 5.15 2.54
C ASN A 46 7.95 6.38 3.21
N ARG A 47 7.84 6.35 4.55
CA ARG A 47 7.22 7.42 5.34
C ARG A 47 7.83 8.80 5.08
N PRO A 48 9.18 8.98 5.04
CA PRO A 48 9.77 10.28 4.79
C PRO A 48 9.33 10.87 3.45
N TYR A 49 9.32 10.05 2.40
CA TYR A 49 8.89 10.45 1.05
C TYR A 49 7.44 10.96 1.03
N TYR A 50 6.49 10.15 1.52
CA TYR A 50 5.08 10.55 1.51
C TYR A 50 4.77 11.72 2.46
N THR A 51 5.55 11.88 3.52
CA THR A 51 5.44 13.03 4.42
C THR A 51 5.92 14.30 3.73
N GLN A 52 7.03 14.24 3.00
CA GLN A 52 7.54 15.36 2.21
C GLN A 52 6.52 15.80 1.14
N LEU A 53 5.87 14.86 0.46
CA LEU A 53 4.83 15.18 -0.51
C LEU A 53 3.60 15.87 0.12
N ALA A 54 3.17 15.41 1.30
CA ALA A 54 2.08 16.07 2.03
C ALA A 54 2.46 17.49 2.45
N VAL A 55 3.70 17.71 2.90
CA VAL A 55 4.23 19.04 3.24
C VAL A 55 4.34 19.94 2.00
N LEU A 56 4.75 19.39 0.86
CA LEU A 56 4.78 20.13 -0.39
C LEU A 56 3.37 20.55 -0.82
N ASP A 57 2.40 19.63 -0.79
CA ASP A 57 1.01 19.91 -1.17
C ASP A 57 0.39 21.02 -0.31
N LEU A 58 0.55 20.94 1.02
CA LEU A 58 -0.01 21.97 1.92
C LEU A 58 0.68 23.33 1.74
N GLN A 59 1.99 23.36 1.47
CA GLN A 59 2.72 24.61 1.24
C GLN A 59 2.27 25.29 -0.05
N LYS A 60 2.09 24.52 -1.12
CA LYS A 60 1.68 25.01 -2.45
C LYS A 60 0.23 25.46 -2.50
N ARG A 61 -0.58 25.07 -1.50
CA ARG A 61 -1.95 25.53 -1.29
C ARG A 61 -2.08 26.60 -0.21
N GLU A 62 -0.98 26.94 0.47
CA GLU A 62 -0.94 27.87 1.62
C GLU A 62 -1.98 27.54 2.70
N ILE A 63 -2.14 26.26 3.00
CA ILE A 63 -3.17 25.76 3.93
C ILE A 63 -2.55 25.23 5.22
N ALA A 64 -3.22 25.49 6.35
CA ALA A 64 -2.78 24.99 7.64
C ALA A 64 -2.80 23.44 7.68
N PRO A 65 -1.80 22.78 8.31
CA PRO A 65 -1.72 21.31 8.34
C PRO A 65 -2.97 20.61 8.92
N SER A 66 -3.58 21.19 9.95
CA SER A 66 -4.80 20.64 10.57
C SER A 66 -5.99 20.68 9.64
N LEU A 67 -6.17 21.79 8.92
CA LEU A 67 -7.24 21.96 7.94
C LEU A 67 -7.04 21.04 6.74
N TRP A 68 -5.82 20.95 6.21
CA TRP A 68 -5.46 20.01 5.15
C TRP A 68 -5.81 18.57 5.53
N ALA A 69 -5.41 18.14 6.72
CA ALA A 69 -5.67 16.78 7.20
C ALA A 69 -7.18 16.50 7.31
N ASN A 70 -7.96 17.44 7.84
CA ASN A 70 -9.40 17.26 7.97
C ASN A 70 -10.09 17.18 6.60
N ILE A 71 -9.73 18.05 5.66
CA ILE A 71 -10.27 18.01 4.28
C ILE A 71 -9.93 16.68 3.61
N VAL A 72 -8.68 16.22 3.68
CA VAL A 72 -8.28 14.97 3.03
C VAL A 72 -8.96 13.75 3.66
N LEU A 73 -9.24 13.76 4.95
CA LEU A 73 -9.96 12.67 5.62
C LEU A 73 -11.44 12.62 5.23
N GLU A 74 -12.10 13.77 5.15
CA GLU A 74 -13.55 13.84 4.93
C GLU A 74 -13.94 13.83 3.44
N GLN A 75 -13.16 14.54 2.62
CA GLN A 75 -13.50 14.84 1.23
C GLN A 75 -12.45 14.32 0.24
N GLY A 76 -11.25 13.97 0.74
CA GLY A 76 -10.11 13.64 -0.09
C GLY A 76 -9.50 14.85 -0.79
N PHE A 77 -8.57 14.58 -1.71
CA PHE A 77 -7.85 15.62 -2.46
C PHE A 77 -8.76 16.48 -3.36
N LYS A 78 -9.95 16.01 -3.73
CA LYS A 78 -10.93 16.79 -4.49
C LYS A 78 -11.53 17.95 -3.70
N GLY A 79 -11.53 17.87 -2.36
CA GLY A 79 -12.02 18.93 -1.50
C GLY A 79 -10.97 20.00 -1.16
N LEU A 80 -9.71 19.82 -1.58
CA LEU A 80 -8.65 20.78 -1.31
C LEU A 80 -8.80 22.02 -2.20
N PRO A 81 -8.49 23.23 -1.69
CA PRO A 81 -8.44 24.44 -2.51
C PRO A 81 -7.40 24.29 -3.60
N PRO A 82 -7.54 25.00 -4.75
CA PRO A 82 -6.54 24.97 -5.80
C PRO A 82 -5.16 25.41 -5.29
N TYR A 83 -4.11 25.01 -6.00
CA TYR A 83 -2.76 25.47 -5.69
C TYR A 83 -2.65 26.99 -5.89
N THR A 84 -2.03 27.67 -4.92
CA THR A 84 -1.63 29.09 -5.06
C THR A 84 -0.37 29.22 -5.91
N SER A 85 0.48 28.19 -5.90
CA SER A 85 1.68 28.09 -6.71
C SER A 85 1.84 26.68 -7.30
N PRO A 86 2.33 26.54 -8.54
CA PRO A 86 2.46 25.22 -9.16
C PRO A 86 3.50 24.37 -8.41
N ILE A 87 3.25 23.06 -8.38
CA ILE A 87 4.27 22.06 -8.06
C ILE A 87 5.09 21.82 -9.31
N LEU A 88 6.40 22.07 -9.23
CA LEU A 88 7.34 21.85 -10.30
C LEU A 88 7.87 20.40 -10.21
N GLU A 89 8.18 19.80 -11.37
CA GLU A 89 8.60 18.39 -11.45
C GLU A 89 9.82 18.07 -10.56
N HIS A 90 10.79 18.97 -10.49
CA HIS A 90 11.99 18.80 -9.68
C HIS A 90 11.74 18.88 -8.16
N GLU A 91 10.57 19.35 -7.73
CA GLU A 91 10.18 19.41 -6.32
C GLU A 91 9.61 18.07 -5.83
N ILE A 92 9.17 17.20 -6.75
CA ILE A 92 8.67 15.87 -6.46
C ILE A 92 9.85 14.91 -6.48
N PRO A 93 10.22 14.29 -5.34
CA PRO A 93 11.28 13.29 -5.33
C PRO A 93 10.86 12.07 -6.17
N LYS A 94 11.83 11.24 -6.57
CA LYS A 94 11.54 10.04 -7.37
C LYS A 94 10.61 9.09 -6.61
N ASP A 95 9.48 8.74 -7.23
CA ASP A 95 8.51 7.84 -6.64
C ASP A 95 9.10 6.42 -6.43
N PRO A 96 9.08 5.88 -5.20
CA PRO A 96 9.59 4.55 -4.91
C PRO A 96 8.81 3.44 -5.62
N LEU A 97 7.57 3.67 -6.09
CA LEU A 97 6.81 2.70 -6.90
C LEU A 97 6.87 2.95 -8.41
N ALA A 98 7.59 3.97 -8.88
CA ALA A 98 7.58 4.34 -10.30
C ALA A 98 8.10 3.21 -11.22
N HIS A 99 9.01 2.39 -10.70
CA HIS A 99 9.63 1.29 -11.44
C HIS A 99 8.79 0.01 -11.45
N ILE A 100 7.72 -0.07 -10.64
CA ILE A 100 6.87 -1.24 -10.55
C ILE A 100 5.78 -1.15 -11.63
N VAL A 101 5.94 -1.98 -12.66
CA VAL A 101 4.97 -2.19 -13.71
C VAL A 101 4.28 -3.52 -13.46
N LEU A 102 2.95 -3.51 -13.36
CA LEU A 102 2.19 -4.75 -13.23
C LEU A 102 2.28 -5.53 -14.55
N PRO A 103 2.50 -6.85 -14.50
CA PRO A 103 2.46 -7.71 -15.68
C PRO A 103 1.11 -7.67 -16.41
N ASP A 104 1.10 -8.07 -17.68
CA ASP A 104 -0.11 -8.05 -18.51
C ASP A 104 -1.11 -9.17 -18.16
N ASP A 105 -0.65 -10.25 -17.53
CA ASP A 105 -1.43 -11.44 -17.19
C ASP A 105 -2.15 -11.35 -15.82
N VAL A 106 -2.31 -10.13 -15.28
CA VAL A 106 -2.96 -9.93 -14.00
C VAL A 106 -4.45 -10.27 -14.04
N ILE A 107 -4.93 -10.90 -12.97
CA ILE A 107 -6.33 -11.18 -12.71
C ILE A 107 -6.91 -10.19 -11.69
N GLU A 108 -8.20 -9.89 -11.81
CA GLU A 108 -8.92 -9.07 -10.84
C GLU A 108 -9.36 -9.91 -9.64
N LYS A 109 -9.11 -9.38 -8.43
CA LYS A 109 -9.65 -9.92 -7.18
C LYS A 109 -10.50 -8.89 -6.48
N GLN A 110 -11.65 -9.33 -5.98
CA GLN A 110 -12.50 -8.49 -5.14
C GLN A 110 -11.85 -8.26 -3.78
N SER A 111 -12.08 -7.07 -3.25
CA SER A 111 -11.68 -6.62 -1.93
C SER A 111 -12.81 -5.73 -1.39
N ASN A 112 -12.73 -5.31 -0.12
CA ASN A 112 -13.77 -4.49 0.47
C ASN A 112 -13.19 -3.17 1.01
N TYR A 113 -12.60 -3.23 2.20
CA TYR A 113 -11.93 -2.11 2.84
C TYR A 113 -10.81 -2.63 3.72
N PHE A 114 -9.97 -1.77 4.29
CA PHE A 114 -9.15 -2.15 5.44
C PHE A 114 -8.91 -0.96 6.36
N PRO A 115 -8.77 -1.20 7.67
CA PRO A 115 -8.54 -0.11 8.62
C PRO A 115 -7.10 0.38 8.57
N LEU A 116 -6.93 1.70 8.64
CA LEU A 116 -5.64 2.35 8.80
C LEU A 116 -5.69 3.34 9.97
N THR A 117 -4.54 3.59 10.59
CA THR A 117 -4.41 4.73 11.52
C THR A 117 -4.58 6.05 10.76
N ARG A 118 -4.94 7.12 11.46
CA ARG A 118 -5.12 8.47 10.85
C ARG A 118 -3.94 8.84 9.93
N GLN A 119 -2.71 8.67 10.43
CA GLN A 119 -1.52 9.03 9.67
C GLN A 119 -1.33 8.13 8.45
N ASN A 120 -1.45 6.81 8.59
CA ASN A 120 -1.27 5.90 7.44
C ASN A 120 -2.36 6.12 6.39
N TYR A 121 -3.58 6.47 6.81
CA TYR A 121 -4.65 6.83 5.90
C TYR A 121 -4.28 8.08 5.07
N LEU A 122 -3.85 9.16 5.73
CA LEU A 122 -3.41 10.39 5.06
C LEU A 122 -2.23 10.13 4.11
N LEU A 123 -1.23 9.36 4.56
CA LEU A 123 -0.07 9.01 3.74
C LEU A 123 -0.48 8.17 2.53
N LEU A 124 -1.40 7.21 2.67
CA LEU A 124 -1.90 6.42 1.55
C LEU A 124 -2.64 7.30 0.53
N ARG A 125 -3.51 8.20 0.99
CA ARG A 125 -4.23 9.14 0.11
C ARG A 125 -3.26 10.05 -0.64
N THR A 126 -2.21 10.51 0.04
CA THR A 126 -1.14 11.33 -0.55
C THR A 126 -0.38 10.52 -1.60
N ALA A 127 0.02 9.29 -1.26
CA ALA A 127 0.75 8.42 -2.17
C ALA A 127 -0.02 8.18 -3.47
N ILE A 128 -1.32 7.84 -3.37
CA ILE A 128 -2.18 7.63 -4.54
C ILE A 128 -2.35 8.92 -5.35
N HIS A 129 -2.50 10.07 -4.69
CA HIS A 129 -2.65 11.35 -5.38
C HIS A 129 -1.43 11.69 -6.25
N PHE A 130 -0.22 11.50 -5.71
CA PHE A 130 1.04 11.85 -6.38
C PHE A 130 1.54 10.78 -7.35
N ASP A 131 1.25 9.49 -7.13
CA ASP A 131 1.51 8.44 -8.13
C ASP A 131 0.58 8.59 -9.35
N GLY A 132 -0.55 9.29 -9.20
CA GLY A 132 -1.47 9.61 -10.31
C GLY A 132 -2.28 8.42 -10.82
N SER A 133 -2.13 7.23 -10.23
CA SER A 133 -2.94 6.06 -10.55
C SER A 133 -4.19 5.92 -9.67
N SER A 134 -5.02 4.93 -9.97
CA SER A 134 -6.15 4.58 -9.13
C SER A 134 -5.69 3.87 -7.85
N ALA A 135 -6.49 3.94 -6.78
CA ALA A 135 -6.23 3.19 -5.55
C ALA A 135 -6.02 1.69 -5.82
N THR A 136 -6.82 1.10 -6.72
CA THR A 136 -6.65 -0.28 -7.20
C THR A 136 -5.25 -0.51 -7.76
N LYS A 137 -4.79 0.31 -8.71
CA LYS A 137 -3.48 0.13 -9.35
C LYS A 137 -2.34 0.32 -8.35
N PHE A 138 -2.42 1.35 -7.50
CA PHE A 138 -1.43 1.63 -6.47
C PHE A 138 -1.28 0.48 -5.46
N ILE A 139 -2.38 -0.03 -4.91
CA ILE A 139 -2.34 -1.17 -3.98
C ILE A 139 -1.84 -2.44 -4.68
N SER A 140 -2.22 -2.65 -5.94
CA SER A 140 -1.72 -3.79 -6.73
C SER A 140 -0.20 -3.76 -6.89
N LYS A 141 0.38 -2.59 -7.16
CA LYS A 141 1.85 -2.41 -7.19
C LYS A 141 2.49 -2.77 -5.86
N ILE A 142 1.89 -2.36 -4.73
CA ILE A 142 2.40 -2.71 -3.39
C ILE A 142 2.37 -4.22 -3.18
N ILE A 143 1.27 -4.89 -3.50
CA ILE A 143 1.14 -6.35 -3.34
C ILE A 143 2.20 -7.05 -4.18
N HIS A 144 2.35 -6.66 -5.45
CA HIS A 144 3.33 -7.22 -6.37
C HIS A 144 4.76 -7.06 -5.84
N GLU A 145 5.17 -5.83 -5.50
CA GLU A 145 6.49 -5.53 -4.92
C GLU A 145 6.74 -6.29 -3.61
N GLN A 146 5.72 -6.41 -2.77
CA GLN A 146 5.86 -7.10 -1.49
C GLN A 146 6.11 -8.60 -1.68
N LEU A 147 5.38 -9.24 -2.59
CA LEU A 147 5.55 -10.66 -2.90
C LEU A 147 6.87 -10.91 -3.63
N CYS A 148 7.22 -10.12 -4.65
CA CYS A 148 8.49 -10.25 -5.35
C CYS A 148 9.70 -10.11 -4.41
N ARG A 149 9.73 -9.07 -3.56
CA ARG A 149 10.89 -8.84 -2.71
C ARG A 149 11.01 -9.85 -1.58
N ASN A 150 9.89 -10.25 -0.98
CA ASN A 150 9.92 -10.91 0.33
C ASN A 150 9.49 -12.37 0.33
N TRP A 151 9.03 -12.92 -0.80
CA TRP A 151 8.58 -14.32 -0.84
C TRP A 151 9.64 -15.28 -0.31
N ASP A 152 10.80 -15.33 -0.97
CA ASP A 152 11.86 -16.28 -0.62
C ASP A 152 12.46 -16.02 0.77
N SER A 153 12.51 -14.75 1.18
CA SER A 153 13.18 -14.37 2.43
C SER A 153 12.31 -14.43 3.68
N LEU A 154 10.99 -14.23 3.54
CA LEU A 154 10.08 -14.08 4.70
C LEU A 154 8.88 -15.03 4.68
N TYR A 155 8.40 -15.46 3.51
CA TYR A 155 7.11 -16.16 3.40
C TYR A 155 7.27 -17.64 3.09
N ALA A 156 8.17 -18.00 2.16
CA ALA A 156 8.35 -19.36 1.70
C ALA A 156 8.67 -20.33 2.84
N SER A 157 9.64 -20.00 3.70
CA SER A 157 10.02 -20.85 4.83
C SER A 157 8.89 -21.06 5.85
N GLN A 158 8.04 -20.06 6.07
CA GLN A 158 6.86 -20.22 6.92
C GLN A 158 5.81 -21.12 6.26
N VAL A 159 5.57 -20.96 4.96
CA VAL A 159 4.66 -21.86 4.22
C VAL A 159 5.17 -23.30 4.26
N ASP A 160 6.46 -23.51 4.06
CA ASP A 160 7.07 -24.85 4.12
C ASP A 160 6.94 -25.47 5.51
N ALA A 161 7.20 -24.70 6.57
CA ALA A 161 7.10 -25.17 7.95
C ALA A 161 5.68 -25.56 8.37
N GLU A 162 4.66 -24.86 7.86
CA GLU A 162 3.26 -25.13 8.18
C GLU A 162 2.63 -26.21 7.27
N THR A 163 3.24 -26.50 6.13
CA THR A 163 2.77 -27.56 5.20
C THR A 163 3.50 -28.88 5.38
N ASN A 164 4.56 -28.92 6.18
CA ASN A 164 5.36 -30.10 6.43
C ASN A 164 5.59 -30.31 7.93
N ASP A 165 5.26 -31.52 8.40
CA ASP A 165 5.43 -31.96 9.79
C ASP A 165 6.90 -32.26 10.16
N ASP A 166 7.88 -31.91 9.31
CA ASP A 166 9.30 -32.15 9.54
C ASP A 166 9.82 -31.57 10.86
N TRP A 167 9.20 -30.50 11.37
CA TRP A 167 9.52 -29.93 12.68
C TRP A 167 9.19 -30.88 13.86
N LEU A 168 8.33 -31.89 13.66
CA LEU A 168 8.06 -32.96 14.64
C LEU A 168 9.14 -34.07 14.62
N LYS A 169 10.04 -34.10 13.64
CA LYS A 169 11.07 -35.13 13.51
C LYS A 169 12.25 -34.93 14.47
N GLY A 170 12.34 -33.77 15.13
CA GLY A 170 13.29 -33.53 16.23
C GLY A 170 14.76 -33.44 15.83
N GLU A 171 15.06 -33.30 14.53
CA GLU A 171 16.42 -33.12 14.02
C GLU A 171 16.67 -31.62 13.74
N LEU A 172 17.44 -30.98 14.65
CA LEU A 172 18.07 -29.67 14.45
C LEU A 172 19.56 -29.84 14.18
#